data_AF-A0A1B8DN57-F1
#
_entry.id   AF-A0A1B8DN57-F1
#
_cell.length_a   1.000
_cell.length_b   1.000
_cell.length_c   1.000
_cell.angle_alpha   90.00
_cell.angle_beta   90.00
_cell.angle_gamma   90.00
#
_symmetry.space_group_name_H-M   'P 1'
#
loop_
_entity.id
_entity.type
_entity.pdbx_description
1 polymer ?
#
loop_
_entity_poly.entity_id
_entity_poly.type
_entity_poly.pdbx_seq_one_letter_code
_entity_poly.pdbx_strand_id
1 'polypeptide(L)'
;MGSSAALLIWPWLAVQAITGITLHRQQHVFIEGISRFITGSNECKAIQALINHLSTWFEGWMAGTISSEIAIKRLETFLGIGGGDGLPPEELADARLNRGTCDAPGNELQQLIDMFADIPRADNATHSTVGNAGYDMSLNITDMESLGSQRQLTERAIEAVLATTKFPEGVMFARASGYGSLYDQQAYEHERSMPIGQGIRTILCPVHTGESTQHWVGVVMRLDHNKRGLRPGISMILLDSLATEANNAIYDEQVIRKIVETWLRNRLPDFKSFGFNGGLARPRVEQQADLNSCGVHMLLNLRASGLDGKYISKGASCTNKEWIDNARESFAKRILRSAGKHLGGDVESMINELLNEPGRESRGQETNKASEGRKLSPHLGS
;
A
#
# COMPACT_ATOMS: atom_id res chain seq x y z
N MET A 1 25.72 -28.82 -20.67
CA MET A 1 25.93 -27.40 -20.33
C MET A 1 24.66 -26.64 -20.69
N GLY A 2 23.74 -26.45 -19.75
CA GLY A 2 22.62 -25.53 -19.89
C GLY A 2 22.94 -24.30 -19.05
N SER A 3 23.10 -23.13 -19.66
CA SER A 3 23.35 -21.89 -18.92
C SER A 3 22.03 -21.16 -18.66
N SER A 4 22.02 -20.28 -17.65
CA SER A 4 20.92 -19.35 -17.32
C SER A 4 20.39 -18.53 -18.51
N ALA A 5 21.10 -18.55 -19.66
CA ALA A 5 20.64 -17.98 -20.92
C ALA A 5 19.42 -18.71 -21.52
N ALA A 6 19.20 -20.00 -21.25
CA ALA A 6 18.05 -20.74 -21.79
C ALA A 6 16.71 -20.21 -21.25
N LEU A 7 16.69 -19.72 -20.00
CA LEU A 7 15.53 -19.11 -19.36
C LEU A 7 15.20 -17.72 -19.92
N LEU A 8 16.17 -17.05 -20.56
CA LEU A 8 15.92 -15.80 -21.27
C LEU A 8 15.28 -16.04 -22.64
N ILE A 9 15.34 -17.25 -23.20
CA ILE A 9 14.82 -17.55 -24.55
C ILE A 9 13.32 -17.88 -24.53
N TRP A 10 12.84 -18.55 -23.48
CA TRP A 10 11.45 -19.01 -23.38
C TRP A 10 10.39 -17.88 -23.49
N PRO A 11 10.55 -16.73 -22.81
CA PRO A 11 9.60 -15.62 -22.93
C PRO A 11 9.54 -15.08 -24.37
N TRP A 12 10.65 -15.06 -25.09
CA TRP A 12 10.70 -14.57 -26.46
C TRP A 12 10.06 -15.52 -27.47
N LEU A 13 10.15 -16.84 -27.25
CA LEU A 13 9.45 -17.82 -28.06
C LEU A 13 7.93 -17.71 -27.88
N ALA A 14 7.47 -17.55 -26.63
CA ALA A 14 6.05 -17.34 -26.34
C ALA A 14 5.52 -16.01 -26.91
N VAL A 15 6.29 -14.93 -26.77
CA VAL A 15 5.98 -13.62 -27.37
C VAL A 15 5.87 -13.70 -28.88
N GLN A 16 6.79 -14.40 -29.54
CA GLN A 16 6.75 -14.57 -30.99
C GLN A 16 5.53 -15.41 -31.41
N ALA A 17 5.15 -16.44 -30.62
CA ALA A 17 3.96 -17.23 -30.90
C ALA A 17 2.66 -16.42 -30.76
N ILE A 18 2.58 -15.51 -29.78
CA ILE A 18 1.40 -14.66 -29.53
C ILE A 18 1.30 -13.52 -30.53
N THR A 19 2.41 -12.84 -30.80
CA THR A 19 2.42 -11.62 -31.63
C THR A 19 2.66 -11.89 -33.11
N GLY A 20 3.15 -13.09 -33.47
CA GLY A 20 3.57 -13.45 -34.83
C GLY A 20 4.82 -12.71 -35.32
N ILE A 21 5.44 -11.88 -34.48
CA ILE A 21 6.55 -11.00 -34.84
C ILE A 21 7.84 -11.51 -34.17
N THR A 22 8.89 -11.72 -34.98
CA THR A 22 10.22 -12.14 -34.52
C THR A 22 10.86 -11.08 -33.62
N LEU A 23 11.63 -11.51 -32.61
CA LEU A 23 12.23 -10.61 -31.59
C LEU A 23 12.93 -9.38 -32.18
N HIS A 24 13.73 -9.53 -33.23
CA HIS A 24 14.46 -8.43 -33.86
C HIS A 24 13.57 -7.42 -34.62
N ARG A 25 12.27 -7.72 -34.80
CA ARG A 25 11.25 -6.85 -35.38
C ARG A 25 10.30 -6.26 -34.34
N GLN A 26 10.43 -6.66 -33.07
CA GLN A 26 9.66 -6.10 -31.97
C GLN A 26 10.13 -4.68 -31.65
N GLN A 27 9.22 -3.83 -31.16
CA GLN A 27 9.57 -2.48 -30.75
C GLN A 27 10.50 -2.53 -29.52
N HIS A 28 11.53 -1.68 -29.51
CA HIS A 28 12.52 -1.63 -28.43
C HIS A 28 11.88 -1.50 -27.04
N VAL A 29 10.84 -0.66 -26.91
CA VAL A 29 10.12 -0.44 -25.65
C VAL A 29 9.45 -1.72 -25.12
N PHE A 30 8.95 -2.56 -26.03
CA PHE A 30 8.32 -3.83 -25.68
C PHE A 30 9.36 -4.87 -25.24
N ILE A 31 10.50 -4.94 -25.95
CA ILE A 31 11.63 -5.79 -25.55
C ILE A 31 12.19 -5.38 -24.19
N GLU A 32 12.26 -4.08 -23.95
CA GLU A 32 12.76 -3.53 -22.68
C GLU A 32 11.79 -3.78 -21.53
N GLY A 33 10.47 -3.66 -21.76
CA GLY A 33 9.44 -3.97 -20.77
C GLY A 33 9.47 -5.43 -20.33
N ILE A 34 9.56 -6.37 -21.27
CA ILE A 34 9.68 -7.80 -20.94
C ILE A 34 11.02 -8.12 -20.28
N SER A 35 12.13 -7.53 -20.75
CA SER A 35 13.44 -7.72 -20.11
C SER A 35 13.42 -7.23 -18.67
N ARG A 36 12.83 -6.06 -18.39
CA ARG A 36 12.67 -5.50 -17.04
C ARG A 36 11.74 -6.34 -16.17
N PHE A 37 10.67 -6.91 -16.74
CA PHE A 37 9.81 -7.85 -16.03
C PHE A 37 10.57 -9.12 -15.62
N ILE A 38 11.36 -9.71 -16.52
CA ILE A 38 12.17 -10.90 -16.23
C ILE A 38 13.28 -10.58 -15.23
N THR A 39 14.01 -9.47 -15.40
CA THR A 39 15.08 -9.09 -14.46
C THR A 39 14.53 -8.67 -13.09
N GLY A 40 13.38 -7.99 -13.05
CA GLY A 40 12.67 -7.65 -11.81
C GLY A 40 12.05 -8.87 -11.11
N SER A 41 11.83 -9.97 -11.83
CA SER A 41 11.28 -11.21 -11.24
C SER A 41 12.25 -11.94 -10.30
N ASN A 42 13.54 -11.59 -10.30
CA ASN A 42 14.52 -12.08 -9.32
C ASN A 42 14.19 -11.70 -7.87
N GLU A 43 13.36 -10.69 -7.67
CA GLU A 43 12.93 -10.23 -6.34
C GLU A 43 11.71 -11.01 -5.82
N CYS A 44 11.03 -11.77 -6.69
CA CYS A 44 9.89 -12.60 -6.33
C CYS A 44 10.35 -14.03 -6.02
N LYS A 45 10.46 -14.38 -4.73
CA LYS A 45 10.87 -15.73 -4.28
C LYS A 45 10.03 -16.86 -4.87
N ALA A 46 8.74 -16.62 -5.17
CA ALA A 46 7.88 -17.62 -5.79
C ALA A 46 8.22 -17.84 -7.28
N ILE A 47 8.49 -16.76 -8.02
CA ILE A 47 8.94 -16.86 -9.42
C ILE A 47 10.36 -17.43 -9.47
N GLN A 48 11.24 -17.08 -8.53
CA GLN A 48 12.57 -17.66 -8.42
C GLN A 48 12.52 -19.14 -8.03
N ALA A 49 11.67 -19.53 -7.09
CA ALA A 49 11.43 -20.93 -6.73
C ALA A 49 10.86 -21.70 -7.93
N LEU A 50 9.92 -21.12 -8.66
CA LEU A 50 9.37 -21.68 -9.89
C LEU A 50 10.45 -21.86 -10.96
N ILE A 51 11.24 -20.82 -11.23
CA ILE A 51 12.35 -20.85 -12.19
C ILE A 51 13.40 -21.89 -11.78
N ASN A 52 13.77 -21.95 -10.50
CA ASN A 52 14.71 -22.95 -9.98
C ASN A 52 14.13 -24.38 -10.10
N HIS A 53 12.84 -24.55 -9.86
CA HIS A 53 12.19 -25.85 -9.93
C HIS A 53 12.07 -26.35 -11.38
N LEU A 54 11.64 -25.47 -12.30
CA LEU A 54 11.61 -25.74 -13.74
C LEU A 54 13.02 -26.02 -14.30
N SER A 55 14.03 -25.29 -13.83
CA SER A 55 15.43 -25.52 -14.22
C SER A 55 15.93 -26.88 -13.73
N THR A 56 15.59 -27.27 -12.51
CA THR A 56 15.95 -28.58 -11.95
C THR A 56 15.33 -29.73 -12.75
N TRP A 57 14.08 -29.59 -13.17
CA TRP A 57 13.39 -30.60 -14.00
C TRP A 57 14.00 -30.68 -15.40
N PHE A 58 14.29 -29.53 -16.01
CA PHE A 58 14.90 -29.46 -17.34
C PHE A 58 16.33 -30.01 -17.35
N GLU A 59 17.13 -29.69 -16.33
CA GLU A 59 18.49 -30.21 -16.16
C GLU A 59 18.49 -31.73 -15.88
N GLY A 60 17.55 -32.23 -15.07
CA GLY A 60 17.39 -33.66 -14.84
C GLY A 60 16.96 -34.43 -16.10
N TRP A 61 16.10 -33.85 -16.93
CA TRP A 61 15.74 -34.42 -18.22
C TRP A 61 16.93 -34.44 -19.19
N MET A 62 17.64 -33.32 -19.32
CA MET A 62 18.84 -33.20 -20.16
C MET A 62 19.99 -34.11 -19.72
N ALA A 63 20.09 -34.40 -18.42
CA ALA A 63 21.05 -35.34 -17.84
C ALA A 63 20.60 -36.81 -17.94
N GLY A 64 19.40 -37.09 -18.45
CA GLY A 64 18.83 -38.43 -18.54
C GLY A 64 18.42 -39.05 -17.20
N THR A 65 18.45 -38.27 -16.12
CA THR A 65 18.06 -38.71 -14.77
C THR A 65 16.56 -38.60 -14.52
N ILE A 66 15.84 -37.89 -15.39
CA ILE A 66 14.37 -37.81 -15.44
C ILE A 66 13.94 -38.17 -16.86
N SER A 67 13.01 -39.13 -17.01
CA SER A 67 12.48 -39.49 -18.34
C SER A 67 11.64 -38.35 -18.92
N SER A 68 11.57 -38.27 -20.26
CA SER A 68 10.76 -37.27 -20.97
C SER A 68 9.29 -37.31 -20.55
N GLU A 69 8.72 -38.51 -20.35
CA GLU A 69 7.33 -38.69 -19.91
C GLU A 69 7.07 -38.14 -18.50
N ILE A 70 8.02 -38.30 -17.58
CA ILE A 70 7.89 -37.77 -16.21
C ILE A 70 8.06 -36.25 -16.20
N ALA A 71 8.96 -35.71 -17.02
CA ALA A 71 9.14 -34.27 -17.17
C ALA A 71 7.88 -33.60 -17.76
N ILE A 72 7.29 -34.21 -18.79
CA ILE A 72 6.04 -33.75 -19.42
C ILE A 72 4.88 -33.78 -18.43
N LYS A 73 4.67 -34.90 -17.71
CA LYS A 73 3.61 -35.01 -16.70
C LYS A 73 3.75 -33.95 -15.60
N ARG A 74 4.97 -33.69 -15.10
CA ARG A 74 5.21 -32.65 -14.09
C ARG A 74 4.90 -31.25 -14.62
N LEU A 75 5.22 -30.98 -15.88
CA LEU A 75 4.87 -29.73 -16.55
C LEU A 75 3.35 -29.59 -16.72
N GLU A 76 2.65 -30.65 -17.12
CA GLU A 76 1.19 -30.68 -17.29
C GLU A 76 0.45 -30.52 -15.96
N THR A 77 0.92 -31.15 -14.88
CA THR A 77 0.40 -30.96 -13.52
C THR A 77 0.61 -29.52 -13.06
N PHE A 78 1.79 -28.93 -13.34
CA PHE A 78 2.07 -27.54 -13.02
C PHE A 78 1.18 -26.56 -13.80
N LEU A 79 0.89 -26.87 -15.07
CA LEU A 79 0.03 -26.06 -15.94
C LEU A 79 -1.48 -26.29 -15.71
N GLY A 80 -1.86 -27.23 -14.84
CA GLY A 80 -3.25 -27.52 -14.49
C GLY A 80 -4.06 -28.20 -15.60
N ILE A 81 -3.42 -28.90 -16.54
CA ILE A 81 -4.09 -29.46 -17.74
C ILE A 81 -4.51 -30.94 -17.56
N GLY A 82 -4.16 -31.60 -16.46
CA GLY A 82 -4.47 -33.02 -16.24
C GLY A 82 -5.73 -33.29 -15.39
N GLY A 83 -6.77 -33.85 -16.01
CA GLY A 83 -7.91 -34.47 -15.33
C GLY A 83 -7.52 -35.71 -14.50
N GLY A 84 -8.36 -36.03 -13.50
CA GLY A 84 -8.03 -36.88 -12.36
C GLY A 84 -7.69 -38.35 -12.65
N ASP A 85 -6.76 -38.87 -11.84
CA ASP A 85 -6.88 -40.13 -11.09
C ASP A 85 -5.68 -40.34 -10.14
N GLY A 86 -5.97 -40.67 -8.86
CA GLY A 86 -5.17 -41.52 -7.94
C GLY A 86 -3.71 -41.17 -7.51
N LEU A 87 -3.56 -40.78 -6.22
CA LEU A 87 -2.35 -40.46 -5.40
C LEU A 87 -1.73 -41.70 -4.66
N PRO A 88 -0.78 -41.59 -3.67
CA PRO A 88 0.65 -41.16 -3.62
C PRO A 88 1.52 -42.30 -2.94
N PRO A 89 2.78 -42.18 -2.41
CA PRO A 89 3.26 -41.25 -1.35
C PRO A 89 4.75 -40.80 -1.45
N GLU A 90 5.02 -39.52 -1.22
CA GLU A 90 6.22 -39.12 -0.48
C GLU A 90 5.94 -37.77 0.17
N GLU A 91 5.63 -37.81 1.47
CA GLU A 91 5.75 -36.67 2.35
C GLU A 91 7.14 -36.06 2.14
N LEU A 92 7.22 -34.84 1.58
CA LEU A 92 8.19 -33.77 1.92
C LEU A 92 8.32 -32.64 0.90
N ALA A 93 7.55 -32.61 -0.20
CA ALA A 93 7.45 -31.41 -1.06
C ALA A 93 6.27 -30.51 -0.63
N ASP A 94 5.09 -31.11 -0.45
CA ASP A 94 3.88 -30.36 -0.09
C ASP A 94 3.92 -29.80 1.33
N ALA A 95 4.59 -30.47 2.28
CA ALA A 95 4.72 -29.95 3.64
C ALA A 95 5.71 -28.77 3.76
N ARG A 96 6.60 -28.57 2.76
CA ARG A 96 7.50 -27.40 2.69
C ARG A 96 6.90 -26.27 1.85
N LEU A 97 6.07 -26.58 0.85
CA LEU A 97 5.26 -25.58 0.14
C LEU A 97 4.09 -25.08 1.00
N ASN A 98 3.49 -25.93 1.85
CA ASN A 98 2.37 -25.56 2.74
C ASN A 98 2.79 -24.94 4.08
N ARG A 99 4.10 -24.83 4.37
CA ARG A 99 4.59 -23.90 5.43
C ARG A 99 4.93 -22.51 4.89
N GLY A 100 4.84 -22.35 3.58
CA GLY A 100 4.96 -21.09 2.87
C GLY A 100 3.71 -20.79 2.04
N THR A 101 2.55 -21.30 2.44
CA THR A 101 1.26 -20.68 2.09
C THR A 101 1.30 -19.26 2.67
N CYS A 102 1.92 -18.37 1.90
CA CYS A 102 1.32 -17.09 1.63
C CYS A 102 -0.13 -17.41 1.32
N ASP A 103 -1.02 -17.13 2.26
CA ASP A 103 -2.42 -16.91 1.94
C ASP A 103 -2.46 -16.10 0.64
N ALA A 104 -3.29 -16.54 -0.30
CA ALA A 104 -3.65 -15.72 -1.44
C ALA A 104 -3.86 -14.29 -0.92
N PRO A 105 -3.33 -13.23 -1.56
CA PRO A 105 -3.40 -11.86 -1.04
C PRO A 105 -4.79 -11.63 -0.50
N GLY A 106 -4.87 -11.43 0.82
CA GLY A 106 -6.08 -11.63 1.61
C GLY A 106 -7.28 -11.01 0.91
N ASN A 107 -8.29 -11.84 0.63
CA ASN A 107 -9.56 -11.41 0.06
C ASN A 107 -10.16 -10.24 0.87
N GLU A 108 -9.79 -10.12 2.15
CA GLU A 108 -10.22 -9.04 3.05
C GLU A 108 -9.95 -7.63 2.50
N LEU A 109 -8.73 -7.29 2.06
CA LEU A 109 -8.46 -5.92 1.59
C LEU A 109 -9.32 -5.56 0.36
N GLN A 110 -9.48 -6.50 -0.57
CA GLN A 110 -10.33 -6.29 -1.74
C GLN A 110 -11.80 -6.20 -1.34
N GLN A 111 -12.28 -7.06 -0.42
CA GLN A 111 -13.63 -6.99 0.13
C GLN A 111 -13.93 -5.64 0.79
N LEU A 112 -12.95 -5.04 1.48
CA LEU A 112 -13.13 -3.70 2.06
C LEU A 112 -13.24 -2.61 0.98
N ILE A 113 -12.48 -2.72 -0.10
CA ILE A 113 -12.56 -1.81 -1.25
C ILE A 113 -13.91 -1.97 -1.95
N ASP A 114 -14.35 -3.20 -2.19
CA ASP A 114 -15.64 -3.52 -2.82
C ASP A 114 -16.80 -3.05 -1.93
N MET A 115 -16.72 -3.29 -0.62
CA MET A 115 -17.69 -2.77 0.35
C MET A 115 -17.78 -1.25 0.30
N PHE A 116 -16.66 -0.55 0.14
CA PHE A 116 -16.69 0.91 -0.01
C PHE A 116 -17.37 1.29 -1.32
N ALA A 117 -17.10 0.59 -2.42
CA ALA A 117 -17.74 0.80 -3.71
C ALA A 117 -19.26 0.59 -3.66
N ASP A 118 -19.74 -0.32 -2.81
CA ASP A 118 -21.17 -0.65 -2.67
C ASP A 118 -21.94 0.25 -1.68
N ILE A 119 -21.27 1.18 -1.00
CA ILE A 119 -21.94 2.12 -0.08
C ILE A 119 -23.05 2.90 -0.83
N PRO A 120 -24.27 3.02 -0.26
CA PRO A 120 -25.34 3.82 -0.84
C PRO A 120 -24.93 5.28 -1.06
N ARG A 121 -25.17 5.81 -2.26
CA ARG A 121 -24.85 7.20 -2.64
C ARG A 121 -26.04 7.86 -3.32
N ALA A 122 -26.16 9.18 -3.15
CA ALA A 122 -27.15 9.98 -3.86
C ALA A 122 -26.77 10.09 -5.35
N ASP A 123 -27.78 10.05 -6.22
CA ASP A 123 -27.71 10.50 -7.62
C ASP A 123 -26.45 10.10 -8.42
N ASN A 124 -26.15 8.80 -8.52
CA ASN A 124 -25.00 8.26 -9.26
C ASN A 124 -23.63 8.86 -8.84
N ALA A 125 -23.52 9.44 -7.64
CA ALA A 125 -22.26 9.95 -7.16
C ALA A 125 -21.23 8.81 -7.04
N THR A 126 -19.99 9.09 -7.45
CA THR A 126 -18.85 8.15 -7.34
C THR A 126 -18.02 8.37 -6.08
N HIS A 127 -18.52 9.20 -5.15
CA HIS A 127 -17.80 9.62 -3.96
C HIS A 127 -18.63 9.43 -2.69
N SER A 128 -17.94 9.22 -1.57
CA SER A 128 -18.53 9.15 -0.23
C SER A 128 -17.88 10.18 0.68
N THR A 129 -18.66 10.77 1.58
CA THR A 129 -18.13 11.67 2.62
C THR A 129 -17.39 10.86 3.68
N VAL A 130 -16.14 11.25 3.96
CA VAL A 130 -15.27 10.64 4.98
C VAL A 130 -14.53 11.73 5.74
N GLY A 131 -14.13 11.44 6.96
CA GLY A 131 -13.51 12.40 7.86
C GLY A 131 -13.87 12.19 9.32
N ASN A 132 -13.43 13.14 10.13
CA ASN A 132 -13.81 13.28 11.54
C ASN A 132 -14.37 14.68 11.76
N ALA A 133 -15.12 14.87 12.85
CA ALA A 133 -15.71 16.16 13.19
C ALA A 133 -14.69 17.31 13.09
N GLY A 134 -14.93 18.24 12.16
CA GLY A 134 -14.06 19.38 11.87
C GLY A 134 -13.26 19.27 10.56
N TYR A 135 -13.23 18.11 9.90
CA TYR A 135 -12.64 17.93 8.57
C TYR A 135 -13.33 16.79 7.81
N ASP A 136 -14.32 17.15 7.00
CA ASP A 136 -15.01 16.22 6.10
C ASP A 136 -14.48 16.41 4.67
N MET A 137 -14.31 15.31 3.96
CA MET A 137 -13.86 15.29 2.57
C MET A 137 -14.62 14.26 1.74
N SER A 138 -14.67 14.49 0.45
CA SER A 138 -15.27 13.57 -0.52
C SER A 138 -14.22 12.60 -1.07
N LEU A 139 -14.36 11.29 -0.84
CA LEU A 139 -13.42 10.28 -1.33
C LEU A 139 -14.04 9.47 -2.48
N ASN A 140 -13.35 9.39 -3.61
CA ASN A 140 -13.77 8.60 -4.76
C ASN A 140 -13.41 7.11 -4.55
N ILE A 141 -14.20 6.22 -5.15
CA ILE A 141 -13.90 4.79 -5.24
C ILE A 141 -12.48 4.54 -5.80
N THR A 142 -12.05 5.26 -6.84
CA THR A 142 -10.70 5.07 -7.42
C THR A 142 -9.58 5.42 -6.45
N ASP A 143 -9.80 6.38 -5.55
CA ASP A 143 -8.84 6.71 -4.50
C ASP A 143 -8.80 5.61 -3.43
N MET A 144 -9.96 5.05 -3.07
CA MET A 144 -10.04 3.90 -2.18
C MET A 144 -9.31 2.67 -2.76
N GLU A 145 -9.47 2.40 -4.05
CA GLU A 145 -8.77 1.30 -4.73
C GLU A 145 -7.24 1.42 -4.65
N SER A 146 -6.69 2.63 -4.52
CA SER A 146 -5.24 2.85 -4.38
C SER A 146 -4.65 2.21 -3.11
N LEU A 147 -5.50 1.89 -2.12
CA LEU A 147 -5.11 1.12 -0.94
C LEU A 147 -4.78 -0.33 -1.25
N GLY A 148 -5.14 -0.86 -2.42
CA GLY A 148 -4.82 -2.24 -2.83
C GLY A 148 -3.32 -2.55 -2.71
N SER A 149 -2.98 -3.81 -2.38
CA SER A 149 -1.63 -4.24 -1.98
C SER A 149 -0.52 -3.94 -2.99
N GLN A 150 -0.85 -3.80 -4.28
CA GLN A 150 0.11 -3.54 -5.36
C GLN A 150 0.05 -2.11 -5.91
N ARG A 151 -0.79 -1.23 -5.36
CA ARG A 151 -0.98 0.13 -5.87
C ARG A 151 -0.25 1.16 -5.03
N GLN A 152 0.23 2.21 -5.69
CA GLN A 152 0.69 3.43 -5.01
C GLN A 152 -0.51 4.20 -4.48
N LEU A 153 -0.36 4.79 -3.30
CA LEU A 153 -1.42 5.59 -2.69
C LEU A 153 -1.58 6.91 -3.45
N THR A 154 -2.84 7.30 -3.71
CA THR A 154 -3.14 8.65 -4.18
C THR A 154 -3.07 9.65 -3.03
N GLU A 155 -2.91 10.93 -3.38
CA GLU A 155 -2.97 12.03 -2.40
C GLU A 155 -4.29 12.01 -1.60
N ARG A 156 -5.42 11.72 -2.27
CA ARG A 156 -6.74 11.69 -1.63
C ARG A 156 -6.89 10.50 -0.68
N ALA A 157 -6.31 9.35 -1.00
CA ALA A 157 -6.27 8.22 -0.08
C ALA A 157 -5.44 8.55 1.18
N ILE A 158 -4.27 9.19 1.01
CA ILE A 158 -3.43 9.67 2.11
C ILE A 158 -4.21 10.67 2.98
N GLU A 159 -4.86 11.65 2.37
CA GLU A 159 -5.70 12.63 3.04
C GLU A 159 -6.83 11.96 3.84
N ALA A 160 -7.54 10.99 3.25
CA ALA A 160 -8.62 10.28 3.93
C ALA A 160 -8.14 9.50 5.16
N VAL A 161 -6.96 8.87 5.08
CA VAL A 161 -6.38 8.17 6.24
C VAL A 161 -6.02 9.14 7.37
N LEU A 162 -5.49 10.31 7.04
CA LEU A 162 -5.16 11.35 8.02
C LEU A 162 -6.44 11.99 8.59
N ALA A 163 -7.43 12.30 7.76
CA ALA A 163 -8.72 12.88 8.16
C ALA A 163 -9.52 11.96 9.09
N THR A 164 -9.47 10.65 8.85
CA THR A 164 -10.13 9.64 9.70
C THR A 164 -9.31 9.27 10.94
N THR A 165 -8.09 9.79 11.09
CA THR A 165 -7.30 9.64 12.31
C THR A 165 -7.65 10.74 13.32
N LYS A 166 -8.04 10.33 14.54
CA LYS A 166 -8.33 11.27 15.63
C LYS A 166 -7.02 11.73 16.29
N PHE A 167 -6.47 12.84 15.80
CA PHE A 167 -5.28 13.44 16.37
C PHE A 167 -5.58 14.28 17.63
N PRO A 168 -4.60 14.48 18.52
CA PRO A 168 -4.69 15.45 19.61
C PRO A 168 -4.86 16.89 19.10
N GLU A 169 -5.35 17.77 19.97
CA GLU A 169 -5.46 19.20 19.67
C GLU A 169 -4.09 19.82 19.33
N GLY A 170 -4.10 20.75 18.37
CA GLY A 170 -2.88 21.40 17.89
C GLY A 170 -2.08 20.58 16.87
N VAL A 171 -2.59 19.44 16.42
CA VAL A 171 -2.04 18.70 15.27
C VAL A 171 -2.89 18.99 14.04
N MET A 172 -2.24 19.38 12.94
CA MET A 172 -2.85 19.42 11.61
C MET A 172 -2.06 18.57 10.64
N PHE A 173 -2.68 18.23 9.51
CA PHE A 173 -1.99 17.65 8.37
C PHE A 173 -2.22 18.50 7.12
N ALA A 174 -1.26 18.46 6.21
CA ALA A 174 -1.34 19.09 4.90
C ALA A 174 -1.70 18.06 3.83
N ARG A 175 -2.10 18.58 2.67
CA ARG A 175 -2.18 17.84 1.41
C ARG A 175 -0.97 18.20 0.55
N ALA A 176 -0.51 17.30 -0.31
CA ALA A 176 0.66 17.55 -1.15
C ALA A 176 0.45 18.74 -2.11
N SER A 177 -0.73 18.84 -2.71
CA SER A 177 -1.19 19.99 -3.48
C SER A 177 -1.49 21.22 -2.60
N GLY A 178 -1.75 20.99 -1.31
CA GLY A 178 -2.08 22.00 -0.32
C GLY A 178 -0.92 22.91 0.09
N TYR A 179 0.32 22.65 -0.34
CA TYR A 179 1.41 23.60 -0.13
C TYR A 179 1.30 24.84 -1.04
N GLY A 180 0.52 24.75 -2.12
CA GLY A 180 0.49 25.77 -3.18
C GLY A 180 1.65 25.66 -4.17
N SER A 181 2.49 24.64 -4.05
CA SER A 181 3.55 24.31 -5.01
C SER A 181 3.81 22.80 -4.95
N LEU A 182 4.15 22.20 -6.08
CA LEU A 182 4.50 20.78 -6.18
C LEU A 182 6.02 20.60 -6.32
N TYR A 183 6.50 19.37 -6.15
CA TYR A 183 7.92 19.05 -6.27
C TYR A 183 8.48 19.41 -7.67
N ASP A 184 7.80 18.97 -8.72
CA ASP A 184 8.18 19.28 -10.12
C ASP A 184 7.75 20.69 -10.55
N GLN A 185 6.76 21.29 -9.87
CA GLN A 185 6.19 22.60 -10.19
C GLN A 185 6.30 23.52 -8.97
N GLN A 186 7.49 24.09 -8.80
CA GLN A 186 7.84 24.89 -7.62
C GLN A 186 7.26 26.31 -7.61
N ALA A 187 6.49 26.69 -8.65
CA ALA A 187 5.78 27.96 -8.65
C ALA A 187 4.74 27.95 -7.52
N TYR A 188 4.75 29.00 -6.70
CA TYR A 188 3.85 29.11 -5.56
C TYR A 188 2.55 29.81 -5.95
N GLU A 189 1.44 29.14 -5.72
CA GLU A 189 0.07 29.60 -5.95
C GLU A 189 -0.63 29.79 -4.60
N HIS A 190 -0.70 31.04 -4.15
CA HIS A 190 -1.25 31.36 -2.83
C HIS A 190 -2.67 30.80 -2.64
N GLU A 191 -3.53 30.97 -3.64
CA GLU A 191 -4.95 30.58 -3.61
C GLU A 191 -5.18 29.08 -3.39
N ARG A 192 -4.24 28.22 -3.83
CA ARG A 192 -4.31 26.77 -3.65
C ARG A 192 -3.70 26.29 -2.34
N SER A 193 -2.90 27.13 -1.69
CA SER A 193 -2.24 26.74 -0.45
C SER A 193 -3.22 26.72 0.73
N MET A 194 -3.14 25.67 1.55
CA MET A 194 -4.01 25.46 2.71
C MET A 194 -3.69 26.48 3.81
N PRO A 195 -4.70 27.02 4.52
CA PRO A 195 -4.47 27.87 5.68
C PRO A 195 -3.87 27.06 6.84
N ILE A 196 -3.09 27.73 7.69
CA ILE A 196 -2.59 27.16 8.95
C ILE A 196 -3.30 27.89 10.10
N GLY A 197 -4.02 27.13 10.92
CA GLY A 197 -4.74 27.67 12.06
C GLY A 197 -3.80 28.21 13.14
N GLN A 198 -4.30 29.12 13.97
CA GLN A 198 -3.61 29.52 15.20
C GLN A 198 -3.58 28.34 16.19
N GLY A 199 -2.54 28.28 17.02
CA GLY A 199 -2.40 27.26 18.07
C GLY A 199 -1.92 25.89 17.59
N ILE A 200 -1.67 25.71 16.29
CA ILE A 200 -1.03 24.51 15.75
C ILE A 200 0.39 24.37 16.30
N ARG A 201 0.73 23.16 16.75
CA ARG A 201 2.04 22.80 17.31
C ARG A 201 2.76 21.75 16.47
N THR A 202 2.01 20.90 15.77
CA THR A 202 2.55 19.85 14.91
C THR A 202 1.84 19.88 13.57
N ILE A 203 2.62 19.82 12.48
CA ILE A 203 2.10 19.73 11.12
C ILE A 203 2.66 18.47 10.47
N LEU A 204 1.77 17.60 9.99
CA LEU A 204 2.09 16.39 9.24
C LEU A 204 2.04 16.70 7.75
N CYS A 205 3.17 16.55 7.05
CA CYS A 205 3.33 16.97 5.67
C CYS A 205 3.67 15.78 4.77
N PRO A 206 2.68 15.13 4.14
CA PRO A 206 2.93 14.21 3.03
C PRO A 206 3.51 14.98 1.83
N VAL A 207 4.60 14.49 1.24
CA VAL A 207 5.23 15.10 0.07
C VAL A 207 5.43 14.04 -1.00
N HIS A 208 4.92 14.31 -2.21
CA HIS A 208 5.18 13.51 -3.39
C HIS A 208 6.35 14.10 -4.17
N THR A 209 7.35 13.30 -4.51
CA THR A 209 8.60 13.77 -5.14
C THR A 209 8.52 13.86 -6.66
N GLY A 210 7.30 13.97 -7.19
CA GLY A 210 7.06 14.24 -8.61
C GLY A 210 6.93 12.99 -9.48
N GLU A 211 6.62 13.21 -10.76
CA GLU A 211 6.32 12.13 -11.72
C GLU A 211 7.55 11.31 -12.09
N SER A 212 8.73 11.92 -12.00
CA SER A 212 10.01 11.30 -12.34
C SER A 212 10.44 10.21 -11.36
N THR A 213 10.02 10.34 -10.10
CA THR A 213 10.47 9.47 -9.00
C THR A 213 9.33 8.69 -8.36
N GLN A 214 8.08 9.17 -8.46
CA GLN A 214 6.86 8.52 -7.96
C GLN A 214 7.03 7.99 -6.53
N HIS A 215 7.57 8.84 -5.64
CA HIS A 215 7.91 8.46 -4.26
C HIS A 215 7.23 9.38 -3.26
N TRP A 216 6.85 8.80 -2.13
CA TRP A 216 6.19 9.49 -1.02
C TRP A 216 7.12 9.56 0.18
N VAL A 217 7.27 10.77 0.73
CA VAL A 217 8.00 11.02 1.99
C VAL A 217 7.16 11.84 2.95
N GLY A 218 7.40 11.65 4.25
CA GLY A 218 6.70 12.39 5.29
C GLY A 218 7.62 13.44 5.90
N VAL A 219 7.17 14.70 5.99
CA VAL A 219 7.81 15.72 6.80
C VAL A 219 6.98 15.97 8.05
N VAL A 220 7.58 15.88 9.23
CA VAL A 220 6.93 16.27 10.49
C VAL A 220 7.53 17.57 10.95
N MET A 221 6.68 18.59 11.06
CA MET A 221 7.09 19.89 11.57
C MET A 221 6.60 20.08 13.00
N ARG A 222 7.46 20.68 13.82
CA ARG A 222 7.11 21.09 15.19
C ARG A 222 7.33 22.57 15.37
N LEU A 223 6.30 23.23 15.89
CA LEU A 223 6.25 24.65 16.21
C LEU A 223 6.39 24.80 17.73
N ASP A 224 7.61 25.02 18.18
CA ASP A 224 7.91 25.24 19.60
C ASP A 224 7.72 26.71 19.96
N HIS A 225 6.54 27.02 20.48
CA HIS A 225 6.15 28.38 20.88
C HIS A 225 6.80 28.82 22.20
N ASN A 226 7.21 27.88 23.04
CA ASN A 226 7.58 28.11 24.45
C ASN A 226 9.06 27.82 24.74
N LYS A 227 9.92 27.89 23.71
CA LYS A 227 11.35 27.63 23.86
C LYS A 227 11.96 28.61 24.88
N ARG A 228 12.20 28.15 26.12
CA ARG A 228 12.62 29.02 27.24
C ARG A 228 13.87 29.81 26.88
N GLY A 229 13.78 31.14 26.95
CA GLY A 229 14.90 32.05 26.74
C GLY A 229 15.36 32.20 25.29
N LEU A 230 14.62 31.63 24.32
CA LEU A 230 14.95 31.69 22.90
C LEU A 230 13.69 32.04 22.08
N ARG A 231 13.93 32.54 20.86
CA ARG A 231 12.88 32.77 19.87
C ARG A 231 12.11 31.45 19.60
N PRO A 232 10.77 31.48 19.40
CA PRO A 232 9.99 30.32 18.98
C PRO A 232 10.65 29.58 17.83
N GLY A 233 10.61 28.25 17.83
CA GLY A 233 11.37 27.43 16.90
C GLY A 233 10.50 26.64 15.94
N ILE A 234 10.92 26.55 14.68
CA ILE A 234 10.43 25.56 13.72
C ILE A 234 11.51 24.47 13.60
N SER A 235 11.15 23.21 13.81
CA SER A 235 11.97 22.06 13.45
C SER A 235 11.25 21.18 12.44
N MET A 236 12.01 20.57 11.54
CA MET A 236 11.50 19.71 10.48
C MET A 236 12.23 18.38 10.50
N ILE A 237 11.48 17.29 10.46
CA ILE A 237 11.99 15.92 10.44
C ILE A 237 11.51 15.27 9.14
N LEU A 238 12.44 14.77 8.32
CA LEU A 238 12.14 14.00 7.11
C LEU A 238 12.13 12.49 7.44
N LEU A 239 10.99 11.86 7.21
CA LEU A 239 10.72 10.44 7.44
C LEU A 239 10.59 9.77 6.07
N ASP A 240 11.63 9.03 5.68
CA ASP A 240 11.74 8.36 4.39
C ASP A 240 12.10 6.89 4.59
N SER A 241 11.24 6.00 4.09
CA SER A 241 11.41 4.56 4.17
C SER A 241 12.37 4.01 3.12
N LEU A 242 12.75 4.78 2.10
CA LEU A 242 13.73 4.35 1.13
C LEU A 242 15.15 4.46 1.73
N ALA A 243 15.88 3.35 1.69
CA ALA A 243 17.25 3.28 2.15
C ALA A 243 18.16 4.02 1.16
N THR A 244 18.29 5.34 1.30
CA THR A 244 19.34 6.04 0.56
C THR A 244 20.65 5.88 1.33
N GLU A 245 21.55 5.06 0.80
CA GLU A 245 22.97 5.33 1.01
C GLU A 245 23.25 6.75 0.50
N ALA A 246 24.10 7.51 1.21
CA ALA A 246 24.25 8.96 1.05
C ALA A 246 24.58 9.46 -0.37
N ASN A 247 24.86 8.56 -1.33
CA ASN A 247 25.26 8.88 -2.70
C ASN A 247 24.16 8.63 -3.76
N ASN A 248 22.99 8.08 -3.41
CA ASN A 248 21.91 7.76 -4.36
C ASN A 248 20.57 8.37 -3.94
N ALA A 249 20.55 9.68 -3.63
CA ALA A 249 19.30 10.38 -3.37
C ALA A 249 18.48 10.46 -4.66
N ILE A 250 17.28 9.88 -4.67
CA ILE A 250 16.37 9.92 -5.83
C ILE A 250 15.64 11.27 -5.94
N TYR A 251 15.70 12.11 -4.90
CA TYR A 251 15.10 13.44 -4.86
C TYR A 251 16.04 14.43 -4.12
N ASP A 252 15.77 15.72 -4.29
CA ASP A 252 16.47 16.84 -3.64
C ASP A 252 15.70 17.30 -2.40
N GLU A 253 16.29 17.04 -1.23
CA GLU A 253 15.76 17.46 0.06
C GLU A 253 15.60 18.99 0.18
N GLN A 254 16.42 19.79 -0.54
CA GLN A 254 16.29 21.25 -0.54
C GLN A 254 15.02 21.71 -1.25
N VAL A 255 14.57 21.00 -2.29
CA VAL A 255 13.31 21.29 -2.96
C VAL A 255 12.13 21.04 -2.02
N ILE A 256 12.13 19.90 -1.32
CA ILE A 256 11.12 19.56 -0.30
C ILE A 256 11.07 20.66 0.77
N ARG A 257 12.23 21.01 1.30
CA ARG A 257 12.35 22.07 2.31
C ARG A 257 11.78 23.39 1.80
N LYS A 258 12.15 23.81 0.59
CA LYS A 258 11.70 25.08 0.00
C LYS A 258 10.18 25.12 -0.18
N ILE A 259 9.56 24.04 -0.62
CA ILE A 259 8.10 23.94 -0.78
C ILE A 259 7.40 24.19 0.56
N VAL A 260 7.83 23.46 1.58
CA VAL A 260 7.23 23.55 2.92
C VAL A 260 7.50 24.91 3.57
N GLU A 261 8.73 25.43 3.48
CA GLU A 261 9.08 26.75 4.00
C GLU A 261 8.33 27.89 3.32
N THR A 262 8.14 27.80 1.99
CA THR A 262 7.38 28.80 1.23
C THR A 262 5.92 28.80 1.65
N TRP A 263 5.33 27.61 1.81
CA TRP A 263 3.98 27.49 2.35
C TRP A 263 3.85 28.12 3.75
N LEU A 264 4.75 27.75 4.67
CA LEU A 264 4.76 28.31 6.03
C LEU A 264 4.89 29.83 6.03
N ARG A 265 5.79 30.39 5.21
CA ARG A 265 6.01 31.84 5.14
C ARG A 265 4.74 32.61 4.82
N ASN A 266 3.88 32.03 3.99
CA ASN A 266 2.66 32.66 3.50
C ASN A 266 1.41 32.33 4.32
N ARG A 267 1.39 31.18 5.02
CA ARG A 267 0.19 30.68 5.69
C ARG A 267 0.30 30.54 7.21
N LEU A 268 1.51 30.46 7.77
CA LEU A 268 1.71 30.38 9.22
C LEU A 268 1.54 31.77 9.86
N PRO A 269 0.60 31.95 10.80
CA PRO A 269 0.47 33.19 11.55
C PRO A 269 1.79 33.54 12.26
N ASP A 270 2.17 34.82 12.20
CA ASP A 270 3.39 35.33 12.83
C ASP A 270 4.67 34.56 12.46
N PHE A 271 4.76 34.00 11.24
CA PHE A 271 5.94 33.29 10.74
C PHE A 271 7.27 34.02 11.05
N LYS A 272 7.28 35.36 10.90
CA LYS A 272 8.45 36.21 11.18
C LYS A 272 8.92 36.18 12.64
N SER A 273 8.13 35.65 13.57
CA SER A 273 8.51 35.46 14.97
C SER A 273 9.24 34.13 15.22
N PHE A 274 9.15 33.16 14.30
CA PHE A 274 9.79 31.85 14.44
C PHE A 274 11.21 31.85 13.88
N GLY A 275 12.15 31.24 14.59
CA GLY A 275 13.48 30.89 14.10
C GLY A 275 13.47 29.46 13.55
N PHE A 276 14.18 29.25 12.44
CA PHE A 276 14.36 27.90 11.87
C PHE A 276 15.53 27.19 12.54
N ASN A 277 15.26 26.05 13.17
CA ASN A 277 16.29 25.18 13.73
C ASN A 277 16.88 24.29 12.62
N GLY A 278 17.78 24.84 11.79
CA GLY A 278 18.59 24.05 10.84
C GLY A 278 17.83 23.40 9.68
N GLY A 279 18.49 22.44 9.01
CA GLY A 279 17.95 21.68 7.86
C GLY A 279 16.99 20.56 8.24
N LEU A 280 16.62 19.72 7.28
CA LEU A 280 15.75 18.56 7.51
C LEU A 280 16.49 17.50 8.32
N ALA A 281 16.06 17.27 9.57
CA ALA A 281 16.62 16.19 10.38
C ALA A 281 16.14 14.84 9.84
N ARG A 282 17.06 13.88 9.66
CA ARG A 282 16.75 12.59 9.03
C ARG A 282 17.01 11.42 9.99
N PRO A 283 16.06 11.09 10.87
CA PRO A 283 16.18 9.94 11.73
C PRO A 283 16.07 8.64 10.92
N ARG A 284 16.63 7.55 11.45
CA ARG A 284 16.41 6.23 10.89
C ARG A 284 14.98 5.76 11.19
N VAL A 285 14.21 5.51 10.15
CA VAL A 285 12.88 4.91 10.20
C VAL A 285 12.91 3.48 9.67
N GLU A 286 11.84 2.74 9.90
CA GLU A 286 11.64 1.43 9.28
C GLU A 286 11.70 1.51 7.75
N GLN A 287 12.49 0.63 7.14
CA GLN A 287 12.83 0.68 5.72
C GLN A 287 11.86 -0.15 4.89
N GLN A 288 11.51 0.34 3.70
CA GLN A 288 10.63 -0.38 2.79
C GLN A 288 11.37 -1.52 2.10
N ALA A 289 10.68 -2.65 1.94
CA ALA A 289 11.12 -3.76 1.09
C ALA A 289 10.49 -3.68 -0.32
N ASP A 290 9.27 -3.14 -0.43
CA ASP A 290 8.53 -3.00 -1.68
C ASP A 290 8.52 -1.54 -2.18
N LEU A 291 8.70 -1.33 -3.48
CA LEU A 291 8.72 0.02 -4.08
C LEU A 291 7.37 0.75 -3.98
N ASN A 292 6.26 0.01 -3.90
CA ASN A 292 4.90 0.58 -3.81
C ASN A 292 4.43 0.84 -2.36
N SER A 293 5.27 0.60 -1.35
CA SER A 293 4.89 0.76 0.05
C SER A 293 5.32 2.10 0.67
N CYS A 294 6.06 2.96 -0.04
CA CYS A 294 6.54 4.25 0.46
C CYS A 294 5.43 5.10 1.09
N GLY A 295 4.28 5.20 0.42
CA GLY A 295 3.11 5.91 0.93
C GLY A 295 2.54 5.33 2.22
N VAL A 296 2.58 4.00 2.39
CA VAL A 296 2.11 3.31 3.60
C VAL A 296 3.06 3.57 4.76
N HIS A 297 4.37 3.42 4.55
CA HIS A 297 5.38 3.73 5.57
C HIS A 297 5.31 5.20 6.00
N MET A 298 5.18 6.11 5.03
CA MET A 298 5.02 7.55 5.26
C MET A 298 3.77 7.81 6.12
N LEU A 299 2.61 7.24 5.79
CA LEU A 299 1.38 7.40 6.58
C LEU A 299 1.53 6.87 8.01
N LEU A 300 2.10 5.69 8.19
CA LEU A 300 2.30 5.11 9.52
C LEU A 300 3.21 5.98 10.38
N ASN A 301 4.28 6.51 9.80
CA ASN A 301 5.21 7.42 10.47
C ASN A 301 4.57 8.76 10.82
N LEU A 302 3.84 9.40 9.88
CA LEU A 302 3.12 10.64 10.15
C LEU A 302 2.06 10.44 11.24
N ARG A 303 1.31 9.34 11.20
CA ARG A 303 0.30 9.02 12.22
C ARG A 303 0.93 8.82 13.60
N ALA A 304 1.99 8.02 13.70
CA ALA A 304 2.72 7.84 14.95
C ALA A 304 3.26 9.18 15.50
N SER A 305 3.71 10.07 14.60
CA SER A 305 4.26 11.37 14.99
C SER A 305 3.19 12.35 15.45
N GLY A 306 2.01 12.31 14.82
CA GLY A 306 0.87 13.11 15.22
C GLY A 306 0.22 12.63 16.52
N LEU A 307 0.19 11.32 16.78
CA LEU A 307 -0.45 10.75 17.97
C LEU A 307 0.45 10.83 19.21
N ASP A 308 1.68 10.33 19.10
CA ASP A 308 2.55 10.10 20.26
C ASP A 308 3.85 10.89 20.21
N GLY A 309 4.05 11.71 19.18
CA GLY A 309 5.32 12.42 18.95
C GLY A 309 6.49 11.49 18.61
N LYS A 310 6.21 10.25 18.20
CA LYS A 310 7.19 9.21 17.86
C LYS A 310 7.11 8.86 16.37
N TYR A 311 8.07 8.11 15.86
CA TYR A 311 7.99 7.51 14.53
C TYR A 311 8.46 6.06 14.64
N ILE A 312 8.16 5.25 13.63
CA ILE A 312 8.45 3.83 13.66
C ILE A 312 9.94 3.65 13.36
N SER A 313 10.72 3.52 14.43
CA SER A 313 12.15 3.20 14.37
C SER A 313 12.36 1.69 14.32
N LYS A 314 13.45 1.29 13.66
CA LYS A 314 13.86 -0.09 13.40
C LYS A 314 13.55 -1.06 14.56
N GLY A 315 12.66 -2.02 14.32
CA GLY A 315 12.58 -3.27 15.08
C GLY A 315 13.55 -4.31 14.52
N ALA A 316 13.84 -5.39 15.24
CA ALA A 316 14.81 -6.41 14.84
C ALA A 316 14.41 -7.22 13.58
N SER A 317 13.22 -7.00 13.04
CA SER A 317 12.66 -7.71 11.88
C SER A 317 12.40 -6.73 10.74
N CYS A 318 13.01 -6.96 9.59
CA CYS A 318 12.67 -6.29 8.35
C CYS A 318 11.15 -6.35 8.11
N THR A 319 10.54 -5.22 7.75
CA THR A 319 9.10 -5.17 7.42
C THR A 319 8.75 -6.21 6.35
N ASN A 320 7.84 -7.13 6.67
CA ASN A 320 7.31 -8.10 5.71
C ASN A 320 6.07 -7.52 5.00
N LYS A 321 5.76 -8.05 3.81
CA LYS A 321 4.60 -7.61 3.02
C LYS A 321 3.28 -7.67 3.79
N GLU A 322 3.12 -8.71 4.62
CA GLU A 322 1.95 -8.90 5.49
C GLU A 322 1.71 -7.69 6.41
N TRP A 323 2.75 -7.12 7.02
CA TRP A 323 2.60 -5.93 7.85
C TRP A 323 2.10 -4.70 7.07
N ILE A 324 2.54 -4.54 5.81
CA ILE A 324 2.08 -3.47 4.92
C ILE A 324 0.64 -3.67 4.48
N ASP A 325 0.27 -4.90 4.14
CA ASP A 325 -1.11 -5.24 3.77
C ASP A 325 -2.06 -5.06 4.96
N ASN A 326 -1.66 -5.50 6.17
CA ASN A 326 -2.40 -5.24 7.41
C ASN A 326 -2.57 -3.74 7.70
N ALA A 327 -1.56 -2.91 7.39
CA ALA A 327 -1.67 -1.47 7.52
C ALA A 327 -2.68 -0.88 6.53
N ARG A 328 -2.65 -1.32 5.26
CA ARG A 328 -3.61 -0.92 4.22
C ARG A 328 -5.05 -1.32 4.60
N GLU A 329 -5.25 -2.51 5.11
CA GLU A 329 -6.55 -2.95 5.64
C GLU A 329 -7.00 -2.08 6.81
N SER A 330 -6.11 -1.77 7.75
CA SER A 330 -6.45 -0.89 8.87
C SER A 330 -6.90 0.50 8.40
N PHE A 331 -6.29 1.02 7.33
CA PHE A 331 -6.67 2.27 6.69
C PHE A 331 -8.06 2.17 6.06
N ALA A 332 -8.30 1.12 5.25
CA ALA A 332 -9.57 0.87 4.60
C ALA A 332 -10.71 0.73 5.62
N LYS A 333 -10.52 -0.07 6.68
CA LYS A 333 -11.49 -0.25 7.78
C LYS A 333 -11.86 1.09 8.44
N ARG A 334 -10.89 1.99 8.64
CA ARG A 334 -11.15 3.33 9.22
C ARG A 334 -11.95 4.24 8.29
N ILE A 335 -11.62 4.23 7.01
CA ILE A 335 -12.34 5.00 5.98
C ILE A 335 -13.78 4.51 5.87
N LEU A 336 -14.00 3.20 5.84
CA LEU A 336 -15.34 2.59 5.83
C LEU A 336 -16.17 2.98 7.05
N ARG A 337 -15.63 2.85 8.27
CA ARG A 337 -16.33 3.27 9.50
C ARG A 337 -16.72 4.75 9.45
N SER A 338 -15.82 5.60 8.94
CA SER A 338 -16.10 7.02 8.78
C SER A 338 -17.21 7.28 7.76
N ALA A 339 -17.17 6.61 6.59
CA ALA A 339 -18.22 6.72 5.57
C ALA A 339 -19.58 6.27 6.12
N GLY A 340 -19.62 5.11 6.80
CA GLY A 340 -20.82 4.59 7.45
C GLY A 340 -21.41 5.57 8.46
N LYS A 341 -20.58 6.16 9.31
CA LYS A 341 -21.00 7.17 10.30
C LYS A 341 -21.65 8.42 9.67
N HIS A 342 -21.18 8.85 8.49
CA HIS A 342 -21.79 9.99 7.80
C HIS A 342 -23.17 9.66 7.19
N LEU A 343 -23.42 8.39 6.87
CA LEU A 343 -24.73 7.92 6.43
C LEU A 343 -25.68 7.66 7.61
N GLY A 344 -25.11 7.21 8.74
CA GLY A 344 -25.85 6.91 9.97
C GLY A 344 -26.81 5.73 9.82
N GLY A 345 -27.62 5.53 10.87
CA GLY A 345 -28.70 4.55 10.87
C GLY A 345 -28.23 3.11 10.62
N ASP A 346 -28.99 2.39 9.78
CA ASP A 346 -28.75 0.97 9.50
C ASP A 346 -27.43 0.74 8.75
N VAL A 347 -26.99 1.70 7.93
CA VAL A 347 -25.74 1.58 7.16
C VAL A 347 -24.51 1.64 8.08
N GLU A 348 -24.54 2.52 9.08
CA GLU A 348 -23.48 2.58 10.10
C GLU A 348 -23.42 1.27 10.90
N SER A 349 -24.58 0.75 11.32
CA SER A 349 -24.68 -0.51 12.06
C SER A 349 -24.15 -1.69 11.24
N MET A 350 -24.58 -1.83 9.98
CA MET A 350 -24.17 -2.89 9.06
C MET A 350 -22.65 -2.87 8.83
N ILE A 351 -22.06 -1.69 8.54
CA ILE A 351 -20.61 -1.58 8.34
C ILE A 351 -19.86 -1.95 9.62
N ASN A 352 -20.33 -1.50 10.79
CA ASN A 352 -19.68 -1.83 12.05
C ASN A 352 -19.77 -3.33 12.37
N GLU A 353 -20.91 -3.99 12.11
CA GLU A 353 -21.06 -5.43 12.28
C GLU A 353 -20.09 -6.20 11.38
N LEU A 354 -20.08 -5.91 10.07
CA LEU A 354 -19.19 -6.56 9.10
C LEU A 354 -17.70 -6.37 9.42
N LEU A 355 -17.33 -5.22 9.97
CA LEU A 355 -15.94 -4.93 10.34
C LEU A 355 -15.52 -5.49 11.72
N ASN A 356 -16.48 -5.92 12.53
CA ASN A 356 -16.25 -6.45 13.88
C ASN A 356 -16.50 -7.97 13.96
N GLU A 357 -17.07 -8.62 12.94
CA GLU A 357 -17.11 -10.07 12.85
C GLU A 357 -15.66 -10.63 12.79
N PRO A 358 -15.23 -11.47 13.75
CA PRO A 358 -13.96 -12.17 13.63
C PRO A 358 -14.03 -13.11 12.42
N GLY A 359 -12.92 -13.19 11.67
CA GLY A 359 -12.82 -13.87 10.38
C GLY A 359 -13.60 -15.18 10.29
N ARG A 360 -14.33 -15.34 9.18
CA ARG A 360 -14.97 -16.62 8.79
C ARG A 360 -13.89 -17.70 8.63
N GLU A 361 -13.49 -18.31 9.74
CA GLU A 361 -12.87 -19.63 9.73
C GLU A 361 -13.90 -20.62 9.16
N SER A 362 -13.53 -21.23 8.04
CA SER A 362 -13.83 -22.62 7.70
C SER A 362 -15.19 -23.17 8.15
N ARG A 363 -16.26 -22.85 7.42
CA ARG A 363 -17.42 -23.76 7.33
C ARG A 363 -17.35 -24.59 6.06
N GLY A 364 -16.34 -25.45 6.03
CA GLY A 364 -16.32 -26.68 5.25
C GLY A 364 -16.32 -27.85 6.23
N GLN A 365 -17.40 -28.64 6.21
CA GLN A 365 -17.57 -29.96 6.83
C GLN A 365 -17.56 -30.09 8.37
N GLU A 366 -18.75 -30.28 8.94
CA GLU A 366 -19.16 -31.54 9.58
C GLU A 366 -20.72 -31.56 9.67
N THR A 367 -21.37 -32.30 8.77
CA THR A 367 -22.09 -33.58 9.01
C THR A 367 -23.48 -33.47 9.69
N ASN A 368 -24.49 -33.65 8.84
CA ASN A 368 -25.74 -34.39 9.03
C ASN A 368 -26.39 -34.54 10.42
N LYS A 369 -27.66 -34.08 10.44
CA LYS A 369 -28.84 -34.68 11.09
C LYS A 369 -28.85 -34.83 12.62
N ALA A 370 -29.62 -33.96 13.27
CA ALA A 370 -30.75 -34.40 14.09
C ALA A 370 -31.80 -33.28 14.16
N SER A 371 -33.04 -33.67 13.89
CA SER A 371 -34.25 -32.85 13.96
C SER A 371 -34.60 -32.42 15.39
N GLU A 372 -35.50 -31.43 15.42
CA GLU A 372 -36.46 -31.05 16.47
C GLU A 372 -36.06 -29.74 17.15
N GLY A 373 -36.80 -28.65 17.03
CA GLY A 373 -38.17 -28.46 16.59
C GLY A 373 -38.69 -27.24 17.34
N ARG A 374 -38.96 -26.12 16.66
CA ARG A 374 -39.90 -25.11 17.13
C ARG A 374 -40.31 -24.20 15.98
N LYS A 375 -41.51 -24.49 15.47
CA LYS A 375 -42.31 -23.61 14.63
C LYS A 375 -42.61 -22.33 15.41
N LEU A 376 -42.35 -21.18 14.79
CA LEU A 376 -43.11 -19.96 15.05
C LEU A 376 -43.66 -19.49 13.71
N SER A 377 -44.94 -19.79 13.48
CA SER A 377 -45.72 -19.14 12.43
C SER A 377 -46.18 -17.76 12.94
N PRO A 378 -46.33 -16.78 12.03
CA PRO A 378 -46.77 -15.44 12.35
C PRO A 378 -48.31 -15.40 12.43
N HIS A 379 -48.86 -14.58 13.32
CA HIS A 379 -50.23 -14.10 13.17
C HIS A 379 -50.28 -12.58 13.18
N LEU A 380 -50.62 -12.05 12.01
CA LEU A 380 -51.28 -10.77 11.80
C LEU A 380 -52.69 -10.79 12.38
N GLY A 381 -53.10 -9.67 12.97
CA GLY A 381 -54.45 -9.10 12.82
C GLY A 381 -55.44 -9.31 13.96
N SER A 382 -55.63 -8.29 14.80
CA SER A 382 -56.82 -7.42 14.79
C SER A 382 -56.58 -6.20 15.66
#